data_AF-X5PDW7-F1
#
_entry.id   AF-X5PDW7-F1
#
_cell.length_a   1.000
_cell.length_b   1.000
_cell.length_c   1.000
_cell.angle_alpha   90.00
_cell.angle_beta   90.00
_cell.angle_gamma   90.00
#
_symmetry.space_group_name_H-M   'P 1'
#
loop_
_entity.id
_entity.type
_entity.pdbx_description
1 polymer ?
#
loop_
_entity_poly.entity_id
_entity_poly.type
_entity_poly.pdbx_seq_one_letter_code
_entity_poly.pdbx_strand_id
1 'polypeptide(L)'
;MQRSAQQIERISRWREAFRDDTTGIHKTVQDLLWNYAAFRTTVRIVRLANERREARPPLNQMLFNLISEGYWSSLLLGTRRLLDKAPLNGPKGVYSIRSVVKDVETSREWLTRRIYVEKVLDAQYDLDRLSREQHEKLTAAKGGVIWGDPELMKSEAAHRHFDTLSGVSHLARSPDDLVDPAIFTRIEARLAALDGIAVHVSTHVAHAGNKESRLNKLLDDFDVRDAQKTLKQLKEVADLTGVWFANEGGTGLTTYIGDQFQGLDQPVVQKADITDLAEQWRVIDREVANWSIDPAGL
;
A
#
# COMPACT_ATOMS: atom_id res chain seq x y z
N MET A 1 -17.90 24.71 -18.26
CA MET A 1 -17.18 23.56 -18.86
C MET A 1 -15.77 23.39 -18.31
N GLN A 2 -14.91 24.43 -18.29
CA GLN A 2 -13.50 24.30 -17.88
C GLN A 2 -13.28 23.82 -16.44
N ARG A 3 -14.08 24.30 -15.47
CA ARG A 3 -14.02 23.87 -14.05
C ARG A 3 -14.40 22.39 -13.87
N SER A 4 -15.39 21.90 -14.62
CA SER A 4 -15.80 20.49 -14.58
C SER A 4 -14.76 19.54 -15.18
N ALA A 5 -14.09 19.96 -16.26
CA ALA A 5 -12.99 19.19 -16.83
C ALA A 5 -11.81 19.04 -15.85
N GLN A 6 -11.45 20.13 -15.16
CA GLN A 6 -10.40 20.09 -14.13
C GLN A 6 -10.76 19.19 -12.94
N GLN A 7 -12.03 19.20 -12.50
CA GLN A 7 -12.51 18.30 -11.44
C GLN A 7 -12.38 16.82 -11.85
N ILE A 8 -12.80 16.49 -13.07
CA ILE A 8 -12.71 15.13 -13.61
C ILE A 8 -11.26 14.68 -13.73
N GLU A 9 -10.37 15.54 -14.23
CA GLU A 9 -8.94 15.24 -14.32
C GLU A 9 -8.34 14.97 -12.93
N ARG A 10 -8.73 15.76 -11.93
CA ARG A 10 -8.25 15.59 -10.55
C ARG A 10 -8.71 14.28 -9.95
N ILE A 11 -9.99 13.92 -10.14
CA ILE A 11 -10.52 12.61 -9.73
C ILE A 11 -9.79 11.47 -10.44
N SER A 12 -9.54 11.59 -11.75
CA SER A 12 -8.79 10.57 -12.51
C SER A 12 -7.39 10.35 -11.94
N ARG A 13 -6.70 11.40 -11.52
CA ARG A 13 -5.39 11.29 -10.88
C ARG A 13 -5.45 10.60 -9.53
N TRP A 14 -6.52 10.79 -8.75
CA TRP A 14 -6.71 10.03 -7.51
C TRP A 14 -6.79 8.52 -7.82
N ARG A 15 -7.56 8.13 -8.84
CA ARG A 15 -7.64 6.72 -9.28
C ARG A 15 -6.28 6.20 -9.74
N GLU A 16 -5.58 6.98 -10.55
CA GLU A 16 -4.26 6.63 -11.08
C GLU A 16 -3.25 6.38 -9.94
N ALA A 17 -3.24 7.23 -8.92
CA ALA A 17 -2.35 7.08 -7.76
C ALA A 17 -2.53 5.75 -7.03
N PHE A 18 -3.74 5.17 -7.05
CA PHE A 18 -4.01 3.86 -6.46
C PHE A 18 -3.68 2.72 -7.43
N ARG A 19 -4.13 2.81 -8.69
CA ARG A 19 -4.07 1.70 -9.66
C ARG A 19 -2.76 1.56 -10.45
N ASP A 20 -1.85 2.53 -10.38
CA ASP A 20 -0.59 2.48 -11.15
C ASP A 20 0.22 1.21 -10.80
N ASP A 21 0.48 0.38 -11.82
CA ASP A 21 1.08 -0.95 -11.63
C ASP A 21 2.58 -0.91 -11.27
N THR A 22 3.22 0.25 -11.38
CA THR A 22 4.67 0.40 -11.14
C THR A 22 4.96 1.00 -9.78
N THR A 23 4.24 2.05 -9.42
CA THR A 23 4.49 2.93 -8.28
C THR A 23 3.24 3.29 -7.48
N GLY A 24 2.08 2.78 -7.89
CA GLY A 24 0.81 3.05 -7.22
C GLY A 24 0.77 2.57 -5.78
N ILE A 25 -0.15 3.16 -5.02
CA ILE A 25 -0.37 2.88 -3.60
C ILE A 25 -0.71 1.41 -3.41
N HIS A 26 -1.65 0.87 -4.21
CA HIS A 26 -2.06 -0.52 -4.09
C HIS A 26 -0.94 -1.50 -4.43
N LYS A 27 -0.21 -1.26 -5.52
CA LYS A 27 0.97 -2.05 -5.87
C LYS A 27 1.99 -2.08 -4.73
N THR A 28 2.30 -0.91 -4.17
CA THR A 28 3.27 -0.80 -3.06
C THR A 28 2.80 -1.57 -1.83
N VAL A 29 1.53 -1.47 -1.45
CA VAL A 29 0.96 -2.23 -0.32
C VAL A 29 1.00 -3.74 -0.58
N GLN A 30 0.66 -4.19 -1.80
CA GLN A 30 0.73 -5.60 -2.18
C GLN A 30 2.15 -6.17 -2.07
N ASP A 31 3.15 -5.43 -2.57
CA ASP A 31 4.56 -5.85 -2.49
C ASP A 31 5.01 -5.98 -1.04
N LEU A 32 4.62 -5.02 -0.20
CA LEU A 32 4.92 -5.05 1.23
C LEU A 32 4.27 -6.24 1.95
N LEU A 33 3.00 -6.56 1.62
CA LEU A 33 2.29 -7.72 2.16
C LEU A 33 2.94 -9.04 1.70
N TRP A 34 3.33 -9.12 0.42
CA TRP A 34 4.02 -10.27 -0.14
C TRP A 34 5.37 -10.50 0.55
N ASN A 35 6.20 -9.46 0.65
CA ASN A 35 7.50 -9.52 1.31
C ASN A 35 7.36 -9.91 2.79
N TYR A 36 6.33 -9.44 3.47
CA TYR A 36 6.01 -9.86 4.84
C TYR A 36 5.65 -11.35 4.93
N ALA A 37 4.77 -11.84 4.06
CA ALA A 37 4.40 -13.25 4.02
C ALA A 37 5.60 -14.15 3.73
N ALA A 38 6.41 -13.79 2.73
CA ALA A 38 7.64 -14.49 2.37
C ALA A 38 8.64 -14.50 3.53
N PHE A 39 8.93 -13.34 4.15
CA PHE A 39 9.87 -13.25 5.26
C PHE A 39 9.42 -14.05 6.49
N ARG A 40 8.13 -13.96 6.87
CA ARG A 40 7.57 -14.77 7.97
C ARG A 40 7.68 -16.26 7.70
N THR A 41 7.50 -16.66 6.44
CA THR A 41 7.68 -18.05 6.00
C THR A 41 9.15 -18.46 6.11
N THR A 42 10.09 -17.64 5.64
CA THR A 42 11.54 -17.86 5.79
C THR A 42 11.96 -18.02 7.25
N VAL A 43 11.48 -17.16 8.16
CA VAL A 43 11.74 -17.29 9.59
C VAL A 43 11.23 -18.63 10.13
N ARG A 44 10.06 -19.09 9.68
CA ARG A 44 9.52 -20.41 10.08
C ARG A 44 10.36 -21.56 9.52
N ILE A 45 10.82 -21.47 8.26
CA ILE A 45 11.71 -22.46 7.63
C ILE A 45 12.99 -22.60 8.46
N VAL A 46 13.64 -21.48 8.79
CA VAL A 46 14.86 -21.47 9.61
C VAL A 46 14.60 -22.07 10.99
N ARG A 47 13.49 -21.73 11.63
CA ARG A 47 13.11 -22.30 12.94
C ARG A 47 12.92 -23.81 12.87
N LEU A 48 12.19 -24.31 11.86
CA LEU A 48 11.97 -25.75 11.66
C LEU A 48 13.28 -26.50 11.39
N ALA A 49 14.17 -25.91 10.58
CA ALA A 49 15.50 -26.47 10.33
C ALA A 49 16.33 -26.56 11.63
N ASN A 50 16.17 -25.58 12.52
CA ASN A 50 16.86 -25.54 13.81
C ASN A 50 16.24 -26.47 14.86
N GLU A 51 14.93 -26.74 14.83
CA GLU A 51 14.26 -27.66 15.77
C GLU A 51 14.67 -29.13 15.52
N ARG A 52 15.05 -29.50 14.29
CA ARG A 52 15.50 -30.86 13.92
C ARG A 52 16.99 -31.13 14.23
N ARG A 53 17.62 -30.32 15.08
CA ARG A 53 19.07 -30.31 15.34
C ARG A 53 19.50 -31.41 16.31
N GLU A 54 20.17 -32.43 15.78
CA GLU A 54 21.18 -33.18 16.54
C GLU A 54 22.61 -33.04 15.97
N ALA A 55 22.82 -32.73 14.68
CA ALA A 55 24.19 -32.68 14.12
C ALA A 55 24.44 -31.79 12.88
N ARG A 56 23.51 -30.91 12.47
CA ARG A 56 23.69 -30.06 11.27
C ARG A 56 24.13 -28.64 11.61
N PRO A 57 25.08 -28.04 10.85
CA PRO A 57 25.43 -26.63 11.00
C PRO A 57 24.22 -25.72 10.76
N PRO A 58 24.19 -24.52 11.34
CA PRO A 58 23.12 -23.55 11.11
C PRO A 58 22.96 -23.23 9.62
N LEU A 59 21.77 -22.79 9.24
CA LEU A 59 21.49 -22.25 7.91
C LEU A 59 22.49 -21.11 7.60
N ASN A 60 22.89 -20.97 6.33
CA ASN A 60 23.91 -20.01 5.93
C ASN A 60 23.54 -18.58 6.40
N GLN A 61 24.31 -18.07 7.36
CA GLN A 61 24.01 -16.81 8.04
C GLN A 61 24.15 -15.60 7.09
N MET A 62 25.08 -15.65 6.13
CA MET A 62 25.26 -14.58 5.13
C MET A 62 24.00 -14.42 4.27
N LEU A 63 23.45 -15.52 3.75
CA LEU A 63 22.21 -15.49 2.97
C LEU A 63 21.01 -15.05 3.81
N PHE A 64 20.91 -15.52 5.04
CA PHE A 64 19.82 -15.10 5.93
C PHE A 64 19.89 -13.60 6.26
N ASN A 65 21.09 -13.07 6.54
CA ASN A 65 21.28 -11.64 6.80
C ASN A 65 20.87 -10.81 5.58
N LEU A 66 21.30 -11.20 4.38
CA LEU A 66 20.92 -10.51 3.14
C LEU A 66 19.39 -10.45 2.95
N ILE A 67 18.70 -11.58 3.17
CA ILE A 67 17.22 -11.64 3.06
C ILE A 67 16.56 -10.77 4.14
N SER A 68 17.04 -10.84 5.38
CA SER A 68 16.51 -10.06 6.50
C SER A 68 16.69 -8.56 6.27
N GLU A 69 17.90 -8.12 5.90
CA GLU A 69 18.21 -6.72 5.62
C GLU A 69 17.40 -6.19 4.42
N GLY A 70 17.24 -6.99 3.37
CA GLY A 70 16.38 -6.66 2.23
C GLY A 70 14.91 -6.48 2.61
N TYR A 71 14.38 -7.38 3.45
CA TYR A 71 13.02 -7.26 3.97
C TYR A 71 12.81 -5.97 4.78
N TRP A 72 13.68 -5.70 5.76
CA TRP A 72 13.56 -4.50 6.59
C TRP A 72 13.70 -3.22 5.77
N SER A 73 14.69 -3.17 4.88
CA SER A 73 14.89 -2.01 4.01
C SER A 73 13.68 -1.75 3.12
N SER A 74 13.12 -2.82 2.52
CA SER A 74 11.91 -2.73 1.69
C SER A 74 10.71 -2.24 2.49
N LEU A 75 10.46 -2.79 3.68
CA LEU A 75 9.35 -2.39 4.55
C LEU A 75 9.43 -0.92 4.93
N LEU A 76 10.59 -0.48 5.40
CA LEU A 76 10.78 0.86 5.90
C LEU A 76 10.71 1.88 4.75
N LEU A 77 11.36 1.62 3.62
CA LEU A 77 11.29 2.48 2.43
C LEU A 77 9.88 2.55 1.84
N GLY A 78 9.18 1.42 1.74
CA GLY A 78 7.80 1.37 1.26
C GLY A 78 6.85 2.16 2.17
N THR A 79 7.03 2.03 3.50
CA THR A 79 6.28 2.83 4.48
C THR A 79 6.53 4.33 4.28
N ARG A 80 7.79 4.75 4.15
CA ARG A 80 8.12 6.16 3.86
C ARG A 80 7.45 6.65 2.58
N ARG A 81 7.50 5.88 1.49
CA ARG A 81 6.89 6.26 0.19
C ARG A 81 5.38 6.48 0.32
N LEU A 82 4.68 5.60 1.03
CA LEU A 82 3.23 5.71 1.24
C LEU A 82 2.83 6.89 2.14
N LEU A 83 3.76 7.40 2.94
CA LEU A 83 3.59 8.52 3.87
C LEU A 83 4.14 9.85 3.35
N ASP A 84 4.66 9.89 2.11
CA ASP A 84 5.27 11.09 1.54
C ASP A 84 4.27 12.26 1.52
N LYS A 85 4.76 13.47 1.76
CA LYS A 85 3.94 14.69 1.87
C LYS A 85 4.02 15.55 0.60
N ALA A 86 4.82 15.15 -0.39
CA ALA A 86 4.92 15.88 -1.64
C ALA A 86 3.55 15.93 -2.36
N PRO A 87 3.33 16.96 -3.21
CA PRO A 87 2.09 17.08 -3.95
C PRO A 87 1.80 15.84 -4.79
N LEU A 88 0.52 15.59 -5.09
CA LEU A 88 0.15 14.52 -6.01
C LEU A 88 0.55 14.84 -7.46
N ASN A 89 0.67 16.12 -7.80
CA ASN A 89 0.82 16.61 -9.17
C ASN A 89 2.19 17.24 -9.46
N GLY A 90 2.52 17.30 -10.74
CA GLY A 90 3.71 17.97 -11.26
C GLY A 90 4.95 17.06 -11.34
N PRO A 91 6.10 17.61 -11.78
CA PRO A 91 7.33 16.83 -12.01
C PRO A 91 7.92 16.17 -10.75
N LYS A 92 7.50 16.62 -9.57
CA LYS A 92 7.88 16.05 -8.27
C LYS A 92 6.67 15.41 -7.56
N GLY A 93 5.65 15.05 -8.33
CA GLY A 93 4.44 14.42 -7.83
C GLY A 93 4.73 13.04 -7.26
N VAL A 94 4.01 12.65 -6.20
CA VAL A 94 4.17 11.33 -5.56
C VAL A 94 2.83 10.62 -5.39
N TYR A 95 2.83 9.30 -5.62
CA TYR A 95 1.72 8.42 -5.30
C TYR A 95 1.87 7.91 -3.87
N SER A 96 1.24 8.61 -2.95
CA SER A 96 1.23 8.31 -1.52
C SER A 96 -0.17 8.49 -0.98
N ILE A 97 -0.49 7.85 0.14
CA ILE A 97 -1.80 7.98 0.77
C ILE A 97 -2.03 9.44 1.19
N ARG A 98 -1.01 10.07 1.77
CA ARG A 98 -1.07 11.48 2.20
C ARG A 98 -1.27 12.44 1.05
N SER A 99 -0.55 12.27 -0.06
CA SER A 99 -0.68 13.18 -1.22
C SER A 99 -2.09 13.16 -1.79
N VAL A 100 -2.72 11.99 -1.90
CA VAL A 100 -4.13 11.90 -2.34
C VAL A 100 -5.07 12.52 -1.32
N VAL A 101 -4.95 12.18 -0.03
CA VAL A 101 -5.82 12.72 1.03
C VAL A 101 -5.75 14.25 1.10
N LYS A 102 -4.56 14.83 0.96
CA LYS A 102 -4.32 16.28 0.90
C LYS A 102 -4.98 16.93 -0.32
N ASP A 103 -4.91 16.25 -1.46
CA ASP A 103 -5.49 16.74 -2.72
C ASP A 103 -7.03 16.70 -2.69
N VAL A 104 -7.60 15.68 -2.04
CA VAL A 104 -9.05 15.58 -1.75
C VAL A 104 -9.48 16.64 -0.74
N GLU A 105 -8.71 16.85 0.34
CA GLU A 105 -8.98 17.88 1.35
C GLU A 105 -9.03 19.28 0.72
N THR A 106 -8.06 19.63 -0.13
CA THR A 106 -8.06 20.89 -0.88
C THR A 106 -9.16 20.98 -1.94
N SER A 107 -9.79 19.85 -2.27
CA SER A 107 -10.92 19.76 -3.20
C SER A 107 -12.29 19.81 -2.51
N ARG A 108 -12.30 19.82 -1.17
CA ARG A 108 -13.52 19.72 -0.35
C ARG A 108 -14.61 20.71 -0.73
N GLU A 109 -14.26 21.95 -1.04
CA GLU A 109 -15.25 23.01 -1.32
C GLU A 109 -16.14 22.73 -2.54
N TRP A 110 -15.66 21.90 -3.48
CA TRP A 110 -16.42 21.53 -4.66
C TRP A 110 -16.75 20.03 -4.70
N LEU A 111 -16.17 19.20 -3.84
CA LEU A 111 -16.48 17.78 -3.75
C LEU A 111 -17.77 17.56 -2.95
N THR A 112 -18.90 17.94 -3.53
CA THR A 112 -20.23 17.72 -2.95
C THR A 112 -20.65 16.26 -3.04
N ARG A 113 -21.67 15.85 -2.29
CA ARG A 113 -22.27 14.51 -2.36
C ARG A 113 -22.59 14.10 -3.79
N ARG A 114 -23.19 15.01 -4.57
CA ARG A 114 -23.54 14.71 -5.96
C ARG A 114 -22.32 14.39 -6.82
N ILE A 115 -21.28 15.23 -6.73
CA ILE A 115 -20.04 15.01 -7.47
C ILE A 115 -19.34 13.73 -6.99
N TYR A 116 -19.33 13.46 -5.70
CA TYR A 116 -18.78 12.24 -5.14
C TYR A 116 -19.47 10.99 -5.69
N VAL A 117 -20.79 10.90 -5.58
CA VAL A 117 -21.55 9.73 -6.03
C VAL A 117 -21.40 9.55 -7.55
N GLU A 118 -21.57 10.62 -8.34
CA GLU A 118 -21.59 10.52 -9.80
C GLU A 118 -20.20 10.41 -10.45
N LYS A 119 -19.19 11.06 -9.87
CA LYS A 119 -17.86 11.22 -10.50
C LYS A 119 -16.76 10.50 -9.77
N VAL A 120 -16.81 10.39 -8.45
CA VAL A 120 -15.80 9.62 -7.71
C VAL A 120 -16.13 8.15 -7.76
N LEU A 121 -17.36 7.75 -7.42
CA LEU A 121 -17.77 6.34 -7.35
C LEU A 121 -18.43 5.79 -8.62
N ASP A 122 -18.55 6.60 -9.68
CA ASP A 122 -19.21 6.25 -10.94
C ASP A 122 -20.62 5.66 -10.74
N ALA A 123 -21.38 6.15 -9.77
CA ALA A 123 -22.72 5.69 -9.44
C ALA A 123 -23.78 6.73 -9.81
N GLN A 124 -25.06 6.39 -9.69
CA GLN A 124 -26.14 7.31 -10.01
C GLN A 124 -26.68 7.97 -8.73
N TYR A 125 -26.87 9.29 -8.75
CA TYR A 125 -27.28 10.03 -7.55
C TYR A 125 -28.72 9.74 -7.12
N ASP A 126 -29.66 9.68 -8.06
CA ASP A 126 -31.11 9.61 -7.77
C ASP A 126 -31.55 8.19 -7.36
N LEU A 127 -31.54 7.93 -6.04
CA LEU A 127 -31.98 6.65 -5.47
C LEU A 127 -33.48 6.41 -5.61
N ASP A 128 -34.30 7.46 -5.57
CA ASP A 128 -35.76 7.31 -5.65
C ASP A 128 -36.17 6.83 -7.04
N ARG A 129 -35.54 7.39 -8.08
CA ARG A 129 -35.74 6.91 -9.45
C ARG A 129 -35.32 5.45 -9.60
N LEU A 130 -34.10 5.09 -9.16
CA LEU A 130 -33.62 3.71 -9.25
C LEU A 130 -34.49 2.72 -8.48
N SER A 131 -34.98 3.12 -7.30
CA SER A 131 -35.88 2.29 -6.49
C SER A 131 -37.23 2.08 -7.17
N ARG A 132 -37.79 3.12 -7.81
CA ARG A 132 -39.02 2.99 -8.61
C ARG A 132 -38.82 2.06 -9.80
N GLU A 133 -37.74 2.23 -10.55
CA GLU A 133 -37.41 1.38 -11.70
C GLU A 133 -37.26 -0.10 -11.29
N GLN A 134 -36.61 -0.38 -10.15
CA GLN A 134 -36.51 -1.73 -9.63
C GLN A 134 -37.87 -2.27 -9.15
N HIS A 135 -38.70 -1.44 -8.51
CA HIS A 135 -40.04 -1.83 -8.09
C HIS A 135 -40.96 -2.16 -9.28
N GLU A 136 -40.87 -1.40 -10.37
CA GLU A 136 -41.58 -1.65 -11.62
C GLU A 136 -41.14 -2.99 -12.25
N LYS A 137 -39.83 -3.27 -12.30
CA LYS A 137 -39.29 -4.57 -12.75
C LYS A 137 -39.84 -5.73 -11.90
N LEU A 138 -39.83 -5.58 -10.57
CA LEU A 138 -40.37 -6.58 -9.63
C LEU A 138 -41.85 -6.85 -9.86
N THR A 139 -42.65 -5.80 -10.04
CA THR A 139 -44.08 -5.90 -10.31
C THR A 139 -44.36 -6.58 -11.66
N ALA A 140 -43.57 -6.26 -12.69
CA ALA A 140 -43.70 -6.82 -14.03
C ALA A 140 -43.40 -8.33 -14.09
N ALA A 141 -42.51 -8.84 -13.24
CA ALA A 141 -42.16 -10.27 -13.24
C ALA A 141 -43.19 -11.19 -12.60
N LYS A 142 -44.25 -10.65 -11.97
CA LYS A 142 -45.40 -11.43 -11.43
C LYS A 142 -45.00 -12.68 -10.64
N GLY A 143 -43.99 -12.57 -9.77
CA GLY A 143 -43.49 -13.68 -8.93
C GLY A 143 -42.36 -14.51 -9.52
N GLY A 144 -41.83 -14.14 -10.70
CA GLY A 144 -40.57 -14.69 -11.21
C GLY A 144 -39.35 -14.25 -10.39
N VAL A 145 -38.30 -15.06 -10.39
CA VAL A 145 -37.03 -14.72 -9.74
C VAL A 145 -36.35 -13.61 -10.53
N ILE A 146 -36.11 -12.47 -9.88
CA ILE A 146 -35.31 -11.37 -10.44
C ILE A 146 -34.11 -11.14 -9.52
N TRP A 147 -32.95 -10.97 -10.14
CA TRP A 147 -31.76 -10.47 -9.46
C TRP A 147 -31.93 -8.99 -9.08
N GLY A 148 -31.38 -8.57 -7.94
CA GLY A 148 -31.39 -7.16 -7.54
C GLY A 148 -30.61 -6.29 -8.53
N ASP A 149 -31.04 -5.04 -8.71
CA ASP A 149 -30.38 -4.10 -9.63
C ASP A 149 -28.97 -3.73 -9.12
N PRO A 150 -27.89 -4.11 -9.82
CA PRO A 150 -26.53 -3.79 -9.39
C PRO A 150 -26.29 -2.29 -9.29
N GLU A 151 -26.93 -1.49 -10.13
CA GLU A 151 -26.79 -0.03 -10.12
C GLU A 151 -27.44 0.59 -8.88
N LEU A 152 -28.60 0.08 -8.47
CA LEU A 152 -29.23 0.50 -7.21
C LEU A 152 -28.33 0.16 -6.02
N MET A 153 -27.81 -1.07 -5.95
CA MET A 153 -26.92 -1.48 -4.85
C MET A 153 -25.64 -0.63 -4.79
N LYS A 154 -25.04 -0.34 -5.96
CA LYS A 154 -23.85 0.50 -6.07
C LYS A 154 -24.14 1.93 -5.61
N SER A 155 -25.23 2.53 -6.09
CA SER A 155 -25.66 3.87 -5.69
C SER A 155 -25.97 3.97 -4.20
N GLU A 156 -26.67 2.99 -3.64
CA GLU A 156 -26.95 2.95 -2.20
C GLU A 156 -25.65 2.88 -1.39
N ALA A 157 -24.68 2.06 -1.80
CA ALA A 157 -23.38 1.97 -1.16
C ALA A 157 -22.63 3.32 -1.24
N ALA A 158 -22.66 3.98 -2.40
CA ALA A 158 -22.04 5.29 -2.59
C ALA A 158 -22.63 6.35 -1.66
N HIS A 159 -23.95 6.39 -1.50
CA HIS A 159 -24.61 7.29 -0.54
C HIS A 159 -24.27 6.96 0.91
N ARG A 160 -24.22 5.67 1.29
CA ARG A 160 -23.82 5.25 2.65
C ARG A 160 -22.38 5.64 2.97
N HIS A 161 -21.47 5.53 2.00
CA HIS A 161 -20.10 6.04 2.17
C HIS A 161 -20.12 7.54 2.42
N PHE A 162 -20.88 8.31 1.64
CA PHE A 162 -20.92 9.76 1.81
C PHE A 162 -21.63 10.21 3.10
N ASP A 163 -22.61 9.46 3.60
CA ASP A 163 -23.19 9.70 4.93
C ASP A 163 -22.11 9.59 6.03
N THR A 164 -21.20 8.62 5.90
CA THR A 164 -20.06 8.47 6.81
C THR A 164 -19.06 9.63 6.68
N LEU A 165 -18.83 10.10 5.45
CA LEU A 165 -17.89 11.18 5.16
C LEU A 165 -18.40 12.56 5.59
N SER A 166 -19.70 12.82 5.43
CA SER A 166 -20.32 14.11 5.76
C SER A 166 -20.86 14.18 7.19
N GLY A 167 -21.11 13.04 7.84
CA GLY A 167 -21.80 12.96 9.12
C GLY A 167 -23.31 13.24 9.03
N VAL A 168 -23.85 13.40 7.82
CA VAL A 168 -25.27 13.68 7.59
C VAL A 168 -26.06 12.37 7.55
N SER A 169 -27.18 12.33 8.29
CA SER A 169 -28.09 11.18 8.30
C SER A 169 -28.75 10.95 6.94
N HIS A 170 -29.05 9.68 6.64
CA HIS A 170 -29.73 9.29 5.40
C HIS A 170 -31.08 9.99 5.15
N LEU A 171 -31.72 10.48 6.21
CA LEU A 171 -33.01 11.22 6.13
C LEU A 171 -32.84 12.71 5.79
N ALA A 172 -31.62 13.25 5.89
CA ALA A 172 -31.35 14.68 5.76
C ALA A 172 -30.33 14.98 4.64
N ARG A 173 -30.16 14.05 3.70
CA ARG A 173 -29.16 14.16 2.61
C ARG A 173 -29.47 15.36 1.72
N SER A 174 -28.42 16.10 1.36
CA SER A 174 -28.45 17.14 0.33
C SER A 174 -27.40 16.87 -0.76
N PRO A 175 -27.69 17.21 -2.03
CA PRO A 175 -26.70 17.09 -3.11
C PRO A 175 -25.44 17.94 -2.86
N ASP A 176 -25.56 18.98 -2.04
CA ASP A 176 -24.50 19.93 -1.71
C ASP A 176 -23.78 19.62 -0.38
N ASP A 177 -24.11 18.49 0.28
CA ASP A 177 -23.39 18.05 1.47
C ASP A 177 -21.88 17.94 1.16
N LEU A 178 -21.05 18.40 2.10
CA LEU A 178 -19.60 18.34 1.99
C LEU A 178 -19.02 17.30 2.96
N VAL A 179 -17.83 16.82 2.66
CA VAL A 179 -17.06 15.96 3.58
C VAL A 179 -16.75 16.75 4.87
N ASP A 180 -16.92 16.12 6.03
CA ASP A 180 -16.57 16.69 7.33
C ASP A 180 -15.03 16.81 7.44
N PRO A 181 -14.47 18.01 7.72
CA PRO A 181 -13.03 18.19 7.95
C PRO A 181 -12.43 17.22 8.97
N ALA A 182 -13.22 16.77 9.96
CA ALA A 182 -12.78 15.81 10.97
C ALA A 182 -12.36 14.45 10.37
N ILE A 183 -12.88 14.07 9.19
CA ILE A 183 -12.47 12.85 8.48
C ILE A 183 -10.99 12.94 8.08
N PHE A 184 -10.57 14.06 7.49
CA PHE A 184 -9.17 14.27 7.11
C PHE A 184 -8.25 14.27 8.33
N THR A 185 -8.68 14.90 9.43
CA THR A 185 -7.93 14.87 10.70
C THR A 185 -7.76 13.44 11.24
N ARG A 186 -8.81 12.60 11.18
CA ARG A 186 -8.73 11.19 11.62
C ARG A 186 -7.82 10.35 10.75
N ILE A 187 -7.85 10.56 9.43
CA ILE A 187 -6.94 9.87 8.50
C ILE A 187 -5.50 10.30 8.76
N GLU A 188 -5.24 11.60 8.86
CA GLU A 188 -3.89 12.10 9.13
C GLU A 188 -3.37 11.63 10.50
N ALA A 189 -4.21 11.56 11.53
CA ALA A 189 -3.80 11.02 12.83
C ALA A 189 -3.30 9.57 12.74
N ARG A 190 -3.93 8.74 11.89
CA ARG A 190 -3.47 7.36 11.63
C ARG A 190 -2.15 7.33 10.86
N LEU A 191 -1.97 8.21 9.88
CA LEU A 191 -0.73 8.30 9.09
C LEU A 191 0.42 8.87 9.92
N ALA A 192 0.16 9.86 10.77
CA ALA A 192 1.12 10.48 11.67
C ALA A 192 1.66 9.51 12.73
N ALA A 193 0.87 8.52 13.14
CA ALA A 193 1.34 7.45 14.03
C ALA A 193 2.52 6.65 13.44
N LEU A 194 2.71 6.70 12.12
CA LEU A 194 3.78 6.02 11.40
C LEU A 194 4.97 6.95 11.04
N ASP A 195 4.90 8.24 11.38
CA ASP A 195 5.94 9.23 11.00
C ASP A 195 7.32 8.91 11.58
N GLY A 196 7.38 8.25 12.75
CA GLY A 196 8.65 7.78 13.32
C GLY A 196 9.44 6.90 12.36
N ILE A 197 8.76 6.05 11.58
CA ILE A 197 9.39 5.20 10.56
C ILE A 197 9.94 6.03 9.41
N ALA A 198 9.17 7.01 8.91
CA ALA A 198 9.62 7.88 7.83
C ALA A 198 10.84 8.73 8.23
N VAL A 199 10.88 9.21 9.48
CA VAL A 199 12.01 9.96 10.05
C VAL A 199 13.24 9.08 10.15
N HIS A 200 13.09 7.85 10.65
CA HIS A 200 14.20 6.89 10.73
C HIS A 200 14.78 6.58 9.36
N VAL A 201 13.93 6.25 8.38
CA VAL A 201 14.36 5.95 7.00
C VAL A 201 15.13 7.10 6.39
N SER A 202 14.66 8.34 6.56
CA SER A 202 15.36 9.53 6.06
C SER A 202 16.80 9.62 6.52
N THR A 203 17.09 9.16 7.74
CA THR A 203 18.36 9.44 8.43
C THR A 203 19.29 8.25 8.49
N HIS A 204 18.78 7.02 8.40
CA HIS A 204 19.53 5.79 8.61
C HIS A 204 19.53 4.85 7.40
N VAL A 205 18.56 4.97 6.49
CA VAL A 205 18.39 4.03 5.36
C VAL A 205 18.59 4.75 4.02
N ALA A 206 17.86 5.84 3.79
CA ALA A 206 17.86 6.55 2.51
C ALA A 206 19.05 7.52 2.36
N HIS A 207 19.61 8.01 3.47
CA HIS A 207 20.75 8.92 3.47
C HIS A 207 21.80 8.44 4.47
N ALA A 208 23.08 8.65 4.14
CA ALA A 208 24.20 8.46 5.05
C ALA A 208 24.26 9.61 6.06
N GLY A 209 23.24 9.72 6.92
CA GLY A 209 23.17 10.77 7.94
C GLY A 209 24.43 10.80 8.81
N ASN A 210 24.95 11.98 9.12
CA ASN A 210 26.05 12.11 10.08
C ASN A 210 25.57 11.74 11.51
N LYS A 211 26.49 11.67 12.48
CA LYS A 211 26.15 11.27 13.87
C LYS A 211 25.08 12.18 14.50
N GLU A 212 25.14 13.49 14.27
CA GLU A 212 24.19 14.45 14.82
C GLU A 212 22.78 14.26 14.24
N SER A 213 22.69 14.04 12.93
CA SER A 213 21.42 13.91 12.22
C SER A 213 20.63 12.65 12.61
N ARG A 214 21.32 11.64 13.16
CA ARG A 214 20.77 10.34 13.61
C ARG A 214 20.32 10.32 15.08
N LEU A 215 20.76 11.27 15.90
CA LEU A 215 20.49 11.30 17.33
C LEU A 215 18.97 11.30 17.62
N ASN A 216 18.53 10.43 18.53
CA ASN A 216 17.12 10.24 18.95
C ASN A 216 16.14 9.87 17.82
N LYS A 217 16.63 9.34 16.69
CA LYS A 217 15.81 8.91 15.54
C LYS A 217 15.98 7.44 15.21
N LEU A 218 16.52 6.67 16.15
CA LEU A 218 16.60 5.23 16.04
C LEU A 218 15.22 4.62 16.30
N LEU A 219 14.94 3.53 15.59
CA LEU A 219 13.85 2.63 15.91
C LEU A 219 14.40 1.51 16.78
N ASP A 220 14.97 1.90 17.93
CA ASP A 220 15.45 0.92 18.91
C ASP A 220 14.25 0.04 19.29
N ASP A 221 14.44 -1.28 19.22
CA ASP A 221 13.42 -2.32 19.46
C ASP A 221 12.34 -2.53 18.38
N PHE A 222 12.45 -1.95 17.18
CA PHE A 222 11.49 -2.26 16.10
C PHE A 222 11.64 -3.69 15.60
N ASP A 223 10.56 -4.47 15.76
CA ASP A 223 10.56 -5.88 15.47
C ASP A 223 9.43 -6.31 14.51
N VAL A 224 9.28 -7.63 14.34
CA VAL A 224 8.31 -8.22 13.41
C VAL A 224 6.85 -7.94 13.80
N ARG A 225 6.57 -7.69 15.08
CA ARG A 225 5.23 -7.32 15.57
C ARG A 225 4.92 -5.89 15.18
N ASP A 226 5.90 -5.00 15.26
CA ASP A 226 5.72 -3.62 14.83
C ASP A 226 5.61 -3.53 13.31
N ALA A 227 6.39 -4.30 12.56
CA ALA A 227 6.19 -4.47 11.13
C ALA A 227 4.76 -4.92 10.78
N GLN A 228 4.22 -5.92 11.48
CA GLN A 228 2.85 -6.37 11.27
C GLN A 228 1.83 -5.26 11.56
N LYS A 229 2.00 -4.50 12.65
CA LYS A 229 1.12 -3.36 12.99
C LYS A 229 1.18 -2.28 11.92
N THR A 230 2.38 -1.91 11.47
CA THR A 230 2.60 -0.93 10.40
C THR A 230 1.92 -1.35 9.11
N LEU A 231 2.13 -2.58 8.66
CA LEU A 231 1.48 -3.11 7.45
C LEU A 231 -0.03 -3.14 7.56
N LYS A 232 -0.56 -3.56 8.71
CA LYS A 232 -1.99 -3.54 8.99
C LYS A 232 -2.54 -2.12 8.86
N GLN A 233 -1.91 -1.13 9.49
CA GLN A 233 -2.35 0.26 9.42
C GLN A 233 -2.26 0.83 8.00
N LEU A 234 -1.15 0.59 7.29
CA LEU A 234 -0.99 1.04 5.90
C LEU A 234 -2.06 0.44 4.99
N LYS A 235 -2.29 -0.86 5.07
CA LYS A 235 -3.33 -1.55 4.31
C LYS A 235 -4.72 -0.99 4.63
N GLU A 236 -5.08 -0.91 5.91
CA GLU A 236 -6.40 -0.42 6.33
C GLU A 236 -6.66 1.01 5.82
N VAL A 237 -5.68 1.91 5.92
CA VAL A 237 -5.85 3.29 5.47
C VAL A 237 -5.80 3.39 3.94
N ALA A 238 -4.92 2.65 3.27
CA ALA A 238 -4.89 2.59 1.80
C ALA A 238 -6.22 2.08 1.23
N ASP A 239 -6.72 0.94 1.71
CA ASP A 239 -7.98 0.36 1.24
C ASP A 239 -9.15 1.32 1.51
N LEU A 240 -9.20 1.92 2.71
CA LEU A 240 -10.26 2.86 3.06
C LEU A 240 -10.26 4.11 2.17
N THR A 241 -9.09 4.72 1.97
CA THR A 241 -8.94 5.93 1.17
C THR A 241 -9.09 5.66 -0.33
N GLY A 242 -8.67 4.49 -0.81
CA GLY A 242 -8.89 4.03 -2.17
C GLY A 242 -10.38 3.83 -2.48
N VAL A 243 -11.10 3.15 -1.58
CA VAL A 243 -12.56 2.96 -1.70
C VAL A 243 -13.28 4.30 -1.63
N TRP A 244 -12.93 5.16 -0.67
CA TRP A 244 -13.62 6.42 -0.48
C TRP A 244 -13.34 7.42 -1.59
N PHE A 245 -12.09 7.63 -1.99
CA PHE A 245 -11.72 8.79 -2.81
C PHE A 245 -11.28 8.43 -4.23
N ALA A 246 -11.03 7.16 -4.52
CA ALA A 246 -10.57 6.72 -5.83
C ALA A 246 -11.50 5.69 -6.50
N ASN A 247 -12.50 5.16 -5.80
CA ASN A 247 -13.30 4.00 -6.25
C ASN A 247 -12.43 2.78 -6.59
N GLU A 248 -11.30 2.65 -5.89
CA GLU A 248 -10.36 1.55 -6.06
C GLU A 248 -10.44 0.64 -4.84
N GLY A 249 -10.78 -0.63 -5.08
CA GLY A 249 -11.01 -1.63 -4.04
C GLY A 249 -9.71 -2.16 -3.43
N GLY A 250 -9.82 -2.67 -2.19
CA GLY A 250 -8.68 -3.00 -1.34
C GLY A 250 -7.74 -4.08 -1.88
N THR A 251 -6.49 -3.99 -1.43
CA THR A 251 -5.41 -4.89 -1.86
C THR A 251 -5.29 -6.13 -0.98
N GLY A 252 -5.47 -7.30 -1.58
CA GLY A 252 -5.22 -8.58 -0.92
C GLY A 252 -3.74 -8.96 -0.92
N LEU A 253 -3.39 -9.95 -0.10
CA LEU A 253 -2.19 -10.73 -0.36
C LEU A 253 -2.37 -11.42 -1.72
N THR A 254 -1.44 -11.23 -2.63
CA THR A 254 -1.50 -11.85 -3.95
C THR A 254 -1.54 -13.37 -3.81
N THR A 255 -2.51 -14.00 -4.48
CA THR A 255 -2.54 -15.46 -4.60
C THR A 255 -1.38 -15.89 -5.48
N TYR A 256 -0.43 -16.63 -4.91
CA TYR A 256 0.67 -17.20 -5.69
C TYR A 256 0.11 -18.24 -6.67
N ILE A 257 0.47 -18.11 -7.96
CA ILE A 257 0.11 -19.09 -8.98
C ILE A 257 1.22 -20.14 -9.01
N GLY A 258 1.11 -21.14 -8.14
CA GLY A 258 2.08 -22.23 -7.98
C GLY A 258 2.06 -22.81 -6.56
N ASP A 259 2.98 -23.73 -6.27
CA ASP A 259 3.25 -24.17 -4.91
C ASP A 259 4.41 -23.35 -4.34
N GLN A 260 4.12 -22.44 -3.42
CA GLN A 260 5.13 -21.58 -2.77
C GLN A 260 6.18 -22.38 -1.95
N PHE A 261 5.96 -23.68 -1.74
CA PHE A 261 6.89 -24.57 -1.05
C PHE A 261 7.64 -25.53 -1.98
N GLN A 262 7.38 -25.47 -3.28
CA GLN A 262 8.02 -26.34 -4.27
C GLN A 262 9.54 -26.23 -4.18
N GLY A 263 10.21 -27.37 -4.02
CA GLY A 263 11.68 -27.46 -3.97
C GLY A 263 12.30 -27.13 -2.60
N LEU A 264 11.52 -26.76 -1.58
CA LEU A 264 12.05 -26.54 -0.22
C LEU A 264 12.53 -27.82 0.47
N ASP A 265 12.11 -28.99 -0.02
CA ASP A 265 12.52 -30.31 0.43
C ASP A 265 13.86 -30.77 -0.19
N GLN A 266 14.40 -30.02 -1.15
CA GLN A 266 15.66 -30.32 -1.82
C GLN A 266 16.82 -29.50 -1.26
N PRO A 267 18.06 -30.05 -1.25
CA PRO A 267 19.23 -29.27 -0.88
C PRO A 267 19.47 -28.17 -1.92
N VAL A 268 19.66 -26.92 -1.45
CA VAL A 268 19.92 -25.76 -2.31
C VAL A 268 21.24 -25.91 -3.08
N VAL A 269 22.23 -26.59 -2.49
CA VAL A 269 23.57 -26.82 -3.06
C VAL A 269 24.04 -28.23 -2.71
N GLN A 270 24.69 -28.93 -3.63
CA GLN A 270 25.32 -30.23 -3.34
C GLN A 270 26.72 -30.04 -2.76
N LYS A 271 27.21 -31.02 -2.01
CA LYS A 271 28.54 -30.93 -1.39
C LYS A 271 29.67 -30.73 -2.41
N ALA A 272 29.52 -31.28 -3.62
CA ALA A 272 30.50 -31.14 -4.69
C ALA A 272 30.67 -29.68 -5.17
N ASP A 273 29.61 -28.88 -5.12
CA ASP A 273 29.58 -27.52 -5.68
C ASP A 273 30.23 -26.49 -4.75
N ILE A 274 30.58 -26.85 -3.51
CA ILE A 274 31.17 -25.93 -2.52
C ILE A 274 32.52 -25.38 -2.99
N THR A 275 33.30 -26.19 -3.73
CA THR A 275 34.59 -25.75 -4.29
C THR A 275 34.39 -24.62 -5.31
N ASP A 276 33.36 -24.74 -6.16
CA ASP A 276 33.05 -23.75 -7.18
C ASP A 276 32.56 -22.44 -6.54
N LEU A 277 31.74 -22.52 -5.48
CA LEU A 277 31.32 -21.34 -4.72
C LEU A 277 32.50 -20.61 -4.05
N ALA A 278 33.47 -21.36 -3.52
CA ALA A 278 34.67 -20.77 -2.92
C ALA A 278 35.53 -20.06 -3.96
N GLU A 279 35.65 -20.62 -5.18
CA GLU A 279 36.37 -19.96 -6.25
C GLU A 279 35.64 -18.70 -6.75
N GLN A 280 34.32 -18.74 -6.88
CA GLN A 280 33.53 -17.57 -7.23
C GLN A 280 33.73 -16.42 -6.24
N TRP A 281 33.78 -16.72 -4.94
CA TRP A 281 34.07 -15.71 -3.92
C TRP A 281 35.46 -15.07 -4.11
N ARG A 282 36.49 -15.87 -4.43
CA ARG A 282 37.85 -15.35 -4.70
C ARG A 282 37.91 -14.51 -5.98
N VAL A 283 37.11 -14.82 -6.98
CA VAL A 283 37.00 -13.99 -8.20
C VAL A 283 36.48 -12.61 -7.83
N ILE A 284 35.39 -12.53 -7.07
CA ILE A 284 34.79 -11.26 -6.62
C ILE A 284 35.78 -10.48 -5.73
N ASP A 285 36.45 -11.15 -4.79
CA ASP A 285 37.44 -10.52 -3.91
C ASP A 285 38.59 -9.87 -4.70
N ARG A 286 39.11 -10.58 -5.72
CA ARG A 286 40.13 -10.03 -6.63
C ARG A 286 39.60 -8.87 -7.47
N GLU A 287 38.36 -8.95 -7.94
CA GLU A 287 37.74 -7.88 -8.71
C GLU A 287 37.64 -6.59 -7.90
N VAL A 288 37.08 -6.67 -6.68
CA VAL A 288 36.91 -5.52 -5.78
C VAL A 288 38.25 -4.93 -5.36
N ALA A 289 39.27 -5.77 -5.12
CA ALA A 289 40.62 -5.31 -4.79
C ALA A 289 41.25 -4.44 -5.89
N ASN A 290 40.79 -4.57 -7.14
CA ASN A 290 41.27 -3.77 -8.27
C ASN A 290 40.44 -2.50 -8.52
N TRP A 291 39.38 -2.23 -7.75
CA TRP A 291 38.59 -0.99 -7.86
C TRP A 291 39.32 0.18 -7.19
N SER A 292 40.36 0.69 -7.85
CA SER A 292 41.10 1.89 -7.43
C SER A 292 41.08 2.95 -8.52
N ILE A 293 40.87 4.21 -8.12
CA ILE A 293 41.10 5.38 -8.99
C ILE A 293 42.54 5.85 -8.79
N ASP A 294 43.27 6.02 -9.88
CA ASP A 294 44.54 6.75 -9.88
C ASP A 294 44.26 8.23 -9.60
N PRO A 295 44.92 8.87 -8.61
CA PRO A 295 44.79 10.31 -8.38
C PRO A 295 45.02 11.18 -9.62
N ALA A 296 45.81 10.72 -10.60
CA ALA A 296 46.02 11.42 -11.87
C ALA A 296 44.84 11.30 -12.87
N GLY A 297 43.88 10.41 -12.60
CA GLY A 297 42.66 10.19 -13.37
C GLY A 297 41.41 10.88 -12.81
N LEU A 298 41.57 11.79 -11.83
CA LEU A 298 40.53 12.68 -11.31
C LEU A 298 40.40 13.97 -12.14
#